data_AF-A0A2D7JUP3-F1
#
_entry.id   AF-A0A2D7JUP3-F1
#
_cell.length_a   1.000
_cell.length_b   1.000
_cell.length_c   1.000
_cell.angle_alpha   90.00
_cell.angle_beta   90.00
_cell.angle_gamma   90.00
#
_symmetry.space_group_name_H-M   'P 1'
#
loop_
_entity.id
_entity.type
_entity.pdbx_description
1 polymer ?
#
loop_
_entity_poly.entity_id
_entity_poly.type
_entity_poly.pdbx_seq_one_letter_code
_entity_poly.pdbx_strand_id
1 'polypeptide(L)'
;MTTLSLIVKEYVALDDEIVESMKLMKGLRARRTELQEQVLDEMEAQGFNEVQITGGKLSLKSSKSTESIKRDLVIQHIQHAFNCAQTDAEAVADQIWMNRNTTQKRALSRTKKRERGTSADE
;
A
#
# COMPACT_ATOMS: atom_id res chain seq x y z
N MET A 1 5.65 50.27 -18.26
CA MET A 1 5.00 48.94 -18.19
C MET A 1 3.83 49.04 -17.22
N THR A 2 2.63 48.63 -17.60
CA THR A 2 1.45 48.67 -16.72
C THR A 2 1.57 47.62 -15.62
N THR A 3 1.08 47.92 -14.42
CA THR A 3 1.05 47.01 -13.26
C THR A 3 0.43 45.66 -13.59
N LEU A 4 -0.62 45.64 -14.42
CA LEU A 4 -1.24 44.42 -14.92
C LEU A 4 -0.27 43.50 -15.69
N SER A 5 0.61 44.07 -16.52
CA SER A 5 1.57 43.28 -17.30
C SER A 5 2.62 42.60 -16.42
N LEU A 6 2.96 43.16 -15.25
CA LEU A 6 3.87 42.54 -14.29
C LEU A 6 3.17 41.39 -13.56
N ILE A 7 1.94 41.63 -13.09
CA ILE A 7 1.13 40.61 -12.41
C ILE A 7 0.88 39.40 -13.32
N VAL A 8 0.54 39.63 -14.59
CA VAL A 8 0.30 38.54 -15.55
C VAL A 8 1.58 37.73 -15.79
N LYS A 9 2.74 38.39 -15.88
CA LYS A 9 4.03 37.69 -16.06
C LYS A 9 4.40 36.83 -14.85
N GLU A 10 4.21 37.37 -13.65
CA GLU A 10 4.46 36.62 -12.41
C GLU A 10 3.50 35.44 -12.27
N TYR A 11 2.22 35.63 -12.60
CA TYR A 11 1.22 34.56 -12.60
C TYR A 11 1.59 33.42 -13.55
N VAL A 12 1.98 33.73 -14.79
CA VAL A 12 2.39 32.70 -15.76
C VAL A 12 3.65 31.99 -15.31
N ALA A 13 4.65 32.72 -14.78
CA ALA A 13 5.88 32.11 -14.29
C ALA A 13 5.62 31.12 -13.14
N LEU A 14 4.72 31.47 -12.22
CA LEU A 14 4.31 30.55 -11.14
C LEU A 14 3.59 29.31 -11.67
N ASP A 15 2.72 29.45 -12.66
CA ASP A 15 2.03 28.30 -13.27
C ASP A 15 3.02 27.35 -13.96
N ASP A 16 4.01 27.89 -14.67
CA ASP A 16 5.08 27.11 -15.28
C ASP A 16 5.91 26.37 -14.23
N GLU A 17 6.32 27.03 -13.14
CA GLU A 17 7.05 26.41 -12.02
C GLU A 17 6.24 25.30 -11.34
N ILE A 18 4.92 25.47 -11.20
CA ILE A 18 4.01 24.46 -10.67
C ILE A 18 3.97 23.25 -11.60
N VAL A 19 3.85 23.46 -12.91
CA VAL A 19 3.83 22.39 -13.91
C VAL A 19 5.13 21.59 -13.90
N GLU A 20 6.28 22.28 -13.82
CA GLU A 20 7.59 21.63 -13.73
C GLU A 20 7.74 20.82 -12.43
N SER A 21 7.35 21.41 -11.30
CA SER A 21 7.38 20.75 -9.99
C SER A 21 6.51 19.49 -9.96
N MET A 22 5.34 19.53 -10.61
CA MET A 22 4.47 18.36 -10.75
C MET A 22 5.12 17.25 -11.58
N LYS A 23 5.79 17.59 -12.69
CA LYS A 23 6.54 16.61 -13.50
C LYS A 23 7.67 15.98 -12.70
N LEU A 24 8.44 16.78 -11.98
CA LEU A 24 9.52 16.30 -11.10
C LEU A 24 8.98 15.35 -10.02
N MET A 25 7.91 15.76 -9.32
CA MET A 25 7.26 14.91 -8.31
C MET A 25 6.76 13.59 -8.90
N LYS A 26 6.22 13.60 -10.12
CA LYS A 26 5.79 12.37 -10.81
C LYS A 26 6.97 11.43 -11.05
N GLY A 27 8.11 11.96 -11.52
CA GLY A 27 9.34 11.20 -11.70
C GLY A 27 9.87 10.61 -10.40
N LEU A 28 9.93 11.42 -9.33
CA LEU A 28 10.36 10.96 -8.00
C LEU A 28 9.44 9.87 -7.43
N ARG A 29 8.13 9.99 -7.63
CA ARG A 29 7.15 8.96 -7.21
C ARG A 29 7.37 7.66 -7.96
N ALA A 30 7.56 7.71 -9.28
CA ALA A 30 7.84 6.52 -10.08
C ALA A 30 9.13 5.82 -9.60
N ARG A 31 10.21 6.59 -9.46
CA ARG A 31 11.49 6.03 -8.99
C ARG A 31 11.42 5.48 -7.57
N ARG A 32 10.65 6.13 -6.68
CA ARG A 32 10.38 5.62 -5.33
C ARG A 32 9.66 4.26 -5.40
N THR A 33 8.67 4.11 -6.27
CA THR A 33 7.94 2.84 -6.41
C THR A 33 8.86 1.71 -6.88
N GLU A 34 9.71 1.97 -7.89
CA GLU A 34 10.71 1.00 -8.35
C GLU A 34 11.65 0.56 -7.22
N LEU A 35 12.19 1.53 -6.46
CA LEU A 35 13.07 1.24 -5.33
C LEU A 35 12.34 0.53 -4.18
N GLN A 36 11.05 0.83 -3.98
CA GLN A 36 10.25 0.21 -2.92
C GLN A 36 10.12 -1.30 -3.13
N GLU A 37 9.96 -1.78 -4.36
CA GLU A 37 9.92 -3.21 -4.66
C GLU A 37 11.27 -3.88 -4.36
N GLN A 38 12.37 -3.27 -4.81
CA GLN A 38 13.72 -3.78 -4.53
C GLN A 38 14.01 -3.87 -3.02
N VAL A 39 13.63 -2.84 -2.27
CA VAL A 39 13.83 -2.82 -0.81
C VAL A 39 12.94 -3.86 -0.11
N LEU A 40 11.70 -4.06 -0.57
CA LEU A 40 10.83 -5.11 -0.03
C LEU A 40 11.44 -6.49 -0.19
N ASP A 41 11.91 -6.80 -1.40
CA ASP A 41 12.48 -8.12 -1.71
C ASP A 41 13.79 -8.37 -0.96
N GLU A 42 14.67 -7.37 -0.86
CA GLU A 42 15.91 -7.47 -0.08
C GLU A 42 15.63 -7.62 1.42
N MET A 43 14.70 -6.84 1.99
CA MET A 43 14.34 -6.96 3.40
C MET A 43 13.76 -8.34 3.72
N GLU A 44 12.94 -8.92 2.82
CA GLU A 44 12.38 -10.25 3.02
C GLU A 44 13.45 -11.35 2.85
N ALA A 45 14.28 -11.27 1.82
CA ALA A 45 15.38 -12.22 1.59
C ALA A 45 16.36 -12.28 2.77
N GLN A 46 16.61 -11.14 3.41
CA GLN A 46 17.50 -11.02 4.57
C GLN A 46 16.78 -11.20 5.92
N GLY A 47 15.45 -11.39 5.92
CA GLY A 47 14.65 -11.57 7.14
C GLY A 47 14.55 -10.32 8.01
N PHE A 48 14.78 -9.13 7.45
CA PHE A 48 14.68 -7.87 8.17
C PHE A 48 13.24 -7.36 8.23
N ASN A 49 12.68 -7.34 9.44
CA ASN A 49 11.40 -6.69 9.69
C ASN A 49 11.53 -5.17 9.82
N GLU A 50 12.70 -4.68 10.26
CA GLU A 50 12.97 -3.24 10.43
C GLU A 50 14.41 -2.88 10.09
N VAL A 51 14.60 -1.69 9.51
CA VAL A 51 15.90 -1.08 9.21
C VAL A 51 15.93 0.35 9.74
N GLN A 52 16.99 0.72 10.45
CA GLN A 52 17.20 2.09 10.91
C GLN A 52 17.69 2.95 9.75
N ILE A 53 17.12 4.14 9.59
CA ILE A 53 17.48 5.08 8.52
C ILE A 53 17.70 6.47 9.10
N THR A 54 18.36 7.34 8.35
CA THR A 54 18.55 8.73 8.76
C THR A 54 17.20 9.40 9.02
N GLY A 55 17.00 9.87 10.25
CA GLY A 55 15.76 10.52 10.68
C GLY A 55 14.60 9.58 11.00
N GLY A 56 14.81 8.26 11.19
CA GLY A 56 13.73 7.36 11.61
C GLY A 56 13.98 5.88 11.37
N LYS A 57 12.91 5.13 11.14
CA LYS A 57 12.98 3.71 10.80
C LYS A 57 12.08 3.37 9.61
N LEU A 58 12.46 2.30 8.92
CA LEU A 58 11.69 1.66 7.87
C LEU A 58 11.28 0.27 8.35
N SER A 59 9.99 -0.03 8.37
CA SER A 59 9.45 -1.33 8.79
C SER A 59 8.77 -2.02 7.62
N LEU A 60 9.05 -3.31 7.45
CA LEU A 60 8.29 -4.21 6.58
C LEU A 60 7.00 -4.59 7.31
N LYS A 61 5.86 -4.31 6.67
CA LYS A 61 4.55 -4.78 7.13
C LYS A 61 4.05 -5.83 6.16
N SER A 62 3.74 -7.00 6.68
CA SER A 62 3.00 -8.03 5.96
C SER A 62 1.61 -8.16 6.56
N SER A 63 0.60 -8.25 5.71
CA SER A 63 -0.74 -8.67 6.12
C SER A 63 -1.16 -9.85 5.26
N LYS A 64 -1.71 -10.87 5.91
CA LYS A 64 -2.27 -12.04 5.25
C LYS A 64 -3.78 -11.88 5.26
N SER A 65 -4.40 -11.99 4.08
CA SER A 65 -5.84 -12.04 3.93
C SER A 65 -6.22 -13.25 3.10
N THR A 66 -7.02 -14.13 3.71
CA THR A 66 -7.68 -15.23 3.00
C THR A 66 -8.95 -14.69 2.35
N GLU A 67 -9.27 -15.16 1.15
CA GLU A 67 -10.49 -14.76 0.45
C GLU A 67 -11.74 -14.93 1.33
N SER A 68 -12.52 -13.86 1.44
CA SER A 68 -13.75 -13.83 2.21
C SER A 68 -14.91 -14.44 1.40
N ILE A 69 -14.98 -15.76 1.41
CA ILE A 69 -16.11 -16.49 0.86
C ILE A 69 -17.10 -16.76 2.00
N LYS A 70 -18.40 -16.67 1.76
CA LYS A 70 -19.42 -17.10 2.73
C LYS A 70 -19.68 -18.59 2.54
N ARG A 71 -19.29 -19.42 3.52
CA ARG A 71 -19.41 -20.88 3.46
C ARG A 71 -20.84 -21.32 3.10
N ASP A 72 -21.85 -20.72 3.73
CA ASP A 72 -23.26 -21.06 3.48
C ASP A 72 -23.69 -20.82 2.02
N LEU A 73 -23.15 -19.78 1.40
CA LEU A 73 -23.46 -19.43 0.01
C LEU A 73 -22.80 -20.40 -0.97
N VAL A 74 -21.63 -20.95 -0.61
CA VAL A 74 -20.97 -22.03 -1.36
C VAL A 74 -21.77 -23.32 -1.25
N ILE A 75 -22.22 -23.68 -0.04
CA ILE A 75 -23.05 -24.86 0.19
C ILE A 75 -24.33 -24.78 -0.64
N GLN A 76 -25.05 -23.65 -0.56
CA GLN A 76 -26.27 -23.43 -1.33
C GLN A 76 -26.06 -23.54 -2.85
N HIS A 77 -24.96 -22.97 -3.37
CA HIS A 77 -24.66 -23.09 -4.80
C HIS A 77 -24.26 -24.50 -5.22
N ILE A 78 -23.54 -25.25 -4.39
CA ILE A 78 -23.20 -26.65 -4.68
C ILE A 78 -24.46 -27.52 -4.67
N GLN A 79 -25.31 -27.37 -3.65
CA GLN A 79 -26.60 -28.06 -3.58
C GLN A 79 -27.44 -27.77 -4.81
N HIS A 80 -27.56 -26.50 -5.21
CA HIS A 80 -28.37 -26.11 -6.35
C HIS A 80 -27.78 -26.58 -7.69
N ALA A 81 -26.46 -26.52 -7.87
CA ALA A 81 -25.81 -26.88 -9.13
C ALA A 81 -25.75 -28.38 -9.37
N PHE A 82 -25.56 -29.18 -8.31
CA PHE A 82 -25.37 -30.62 -8.41
C PHE A 82 -26.57 -31.43 -7.90
N ASN A 83 -27.60 -30.77 -7.36
CA ASN A 83 -28.80 -31.39 -6.78
C ASN A 83 -28.46 -32.50 -5.77
N CYS A 84 -27.47 -32.23 -4.91
CA CYS A 84 -26.94 -33.20 -3.95
C CYS A 84 -27.46 -32.96 -2.52
N ALA A 85 -27.27 -33.96 -1.65
CA ALA A 85 -27.60 -33.82 -0.24
C ALA A 85 -26.72 -32.76 0.43
N GLN A 86 -27.27 -32.13 1.48
CA GLN A 86 -26.56 -31.07 2.20
C GLN A 86 -25.22 -31.52 2.77
N THR A 87 -25.14 -32.75 3.26
CA THR A 87 -23.91 -33.35 3.79
C THR A 87 -22.80 -33.42 2.75
N ASP A 88 -23.15 -33.71 1.50
CA ASP A 88 -22.18 -33.82 0.40
C ASP A 88 -21.70 -32.44 -0.03
N ALA A 89 -22.61 -31.45 -0.07
CA ALA A 89 -22.27 -30.07 -0.36
C ALA A 89 -21.40 -29.44 0.74
N GLU A 90 -21.63 -29.77 2.01
CA GLU A 90 -20.81 -29.36 3.14
C GLU A 90 -19.38 -29.92 3.05
N ALA A 91 -19.23 -31.20 2.71
CA ALA A 91 -17.93 -31.84 2.55
C ALA A 91 -17.10 -31.17 1.44
N VAL A 92 -17.73 -30.83 0.31
CA VAL A 92 -17.07 -30.11 -0.80
C VAL A 92 -16.76 -28.66 -0.41
N ALA A 93 -17.68 -27.98 0.26
CA ALA A 93 -17.47 -26.62 0.75
C ALA A 93 -16.30 -26.55 1.75
N ASP A 94 -16.11 -27.57 2.58
CA ASP A 94 -14.98 -27.67 3.51
C ASP A 94 -13.64 -27.88 2.78
N GLN A 95 -13.62 -28.69 1.73
CA GLN A 95 -12.42 -28.82 0.88
C GLN A 95 -12.06 -27.49 0.20
N ILE A 96 -13.06 -26.75 -0.30
CA ILE A 96 -12.86 -25.42 -0.87
C ILE A 96 -12.35 -24.45 0.20
N TRP A 97 -12.91 -24.52 1.41
CA TRP A 97 -12.57 -23.63 2.52
C TRP A 97 -11.13 -23.80 3.00
N MET A 98 -10.65 -25.04 3.08
CA MET A 98 -9.30 -25.40 3.51
C MET A 98 -8.24 -25.02 2.47
N ASN A 99 -8.62 -25.00 1.18
CA ASN A 99 -7.73 -24.69 0.06
C ASN A 99 -7.86 -23.23 -0.43
N ARG A 100 -8.47 -22.34 0.37
CA ARG A 100 -8.67 -20.95 -0.06
C ARG A 100 -7.34 -20.24 -0.27
N ASN A 101 -7.29 -19.46 -1.35
CA ASN A 101 -6.16 -18.59 -1.63
C ASN A 101 -5.96 -17.62 -0.47
N THR A 102 -4.73 -17.63 0.05
CA THR A 102 -4.27 -16.65 1.01
C THR A 102 -3.38 -15.66 0.29
N THR A 103 -3.85 -14.42 0.20
CA THR A 103 -3.07 -13.32 -0.36
C THR A 103 -2.24 -12.68 0.73
N GLN A 104 -0.97 -12.42 0.45
CA GLN A 104 -0.11 -11.67 1.34
C GLN A 104 0.15 -10.30 0.72
N LYS A 105 -0.29 -9.24 1.38
CA LYS A 105 0.08 -7.86 1.03
C LYS A 105 1.33 -7.48 1.81
N ARG A 106 2.33 -6.96 1.10
CA ARG A 106 3.59 -6.46 1.66
C ARG A 106 3.63 -4.95 1.47
N ALA A 107 4.08 -4.20 2.47
CA ALA A 107 4.21 -2.75 2.40
C ALA A 107 5.37 -2.24 3.26
N LEU A 108 6.04 -1.18 2.78
CA LEU A 108 7.02 -0.45 3.57
C LEU A 108 6.35 0.70 4.33
N SER A 109 6.64 0.80 5.62
CA SER A 109 6.16 1.87 6.50
C SER A 109 7.35 2.65 7.03
N ARG A 110 7.41 3.96 6.73
CA ARG A 110 8.44 4.85 7.27
C ARG A 110 7.90 5.63 8.48
N THR A 111 8.62 5.58 9.60
CA THR A 111 8.34 6.42 10.78
C THR A 111 9.46 7.43 10.94
N LYS A 112 9.14 8.74 10.93
CA LYS A 112 10.12 9.79 11.23
C LYS A 112 10.33 9.90 12.74
N LYS A 113 11.58 10.07 13.17
CA LYS A 113 11.91 10.41 14.56
C LYS A 113 11.35 11.81 14.83
N ARG A 114 10.44 11.94 15.79
CA ARG A 114 10.06 13.28 16.27
C ARG A 114 11.29 13.87 16.95
N GLU A 115 11.75 15.01 16.47
CA GLU A 115 12.62 15.87 17.27
C GLU A 115 11.81 16.23 18.51
N ARG A 116 12.18 15.69 19.68
CA ARG A 116 11.65 16.23 20.93
C ARG A 116 12.23 17.63 21.00
N GLY A 117 11.40 18.63 20.74
CA GLY A 117 11.71 20.00 21.11
C GLY A 117 12.09 19.97 22.58
N THR A 118 13.31 20.38 22.89
CA THR A 118 13.67 20.85 24.22
C THR A 118 12.68 21.95 24.56
N SER A 119 11.66 21.63 25.35
CA SER A 119 11.01 22.64 26.18
C SER A 119 12.12 23.24 27.02
N ALA A 120 12.42 24.51 26.74
CA ALA A 120 13.03 25.37 27.73
C ALA A 120 12.00 25.45 28.86
N ASP A 121 12.15 24.58 29.86
CA ASP A 121 11.54 24.80 31.15
C ASP A 121 12.43 25.80 31.90
N GLU A 122 11.74 26.82 32.40
CA GLU A 122 12.16 28.05 33.05
C GLU A 122 13.03 27.85 34.30
#